data_AF-A0ABD1QEP2-F1
#
_entry.id   AF-A0ABD1QEP2-F1
#
_cell.length_a   1.000
_cell.length_b   1.000
_cell.length_c   1.000
_cell.angle_alpha   90.00
_cell.angle_beta   90.00
_cell.angle_gamma   90.00
#
_symmetry.space_group_name_H-M   'P 1'
#
loop_
_entity.id
_entity.type
_entity.pdbx_description
1 polymer ?
#
loop_
_entity_poly.entity_id
_entity_poly.type
_entity_poly.pdbx_seq_one_letter_code
_entity_poly.pdbx_strand_id
1 'polypeptide(L)'
;MSASSVQDTLDELELMKQRLAELETKQKNTLEEYTTDKRSPFTEDILAKPLPEKLKMPQLTNYEDGNDPVGHLDRYTSWMELQGASDAIMCRTFLLTFGNRAMR
;
A
#
# COMPACT_ATOMS: atom_id res chain seq x y z
N MET A 1 -17.06 39.69 -12.34
CA MET A 1 -15.94 38.88 -11.83
C MET A 1 -14.67 39.61 -12.23
N SER A 2 -13.89 40.08 -11.27
CA SER A 2 -12.72 40.95 -11.51
C SER A 2 -11.53 40.10 -11.97
N ALA A 3 -10.71 40.60 -12.89
CA ALA A 3 -9.55 39.88 -13.43
C ALA A 3 -8.57 39.35 -12.36
N SER A 4 -8.51 40.00 -11.19
CA SER A 4 -7.75 39.53 -10.02
C SER A 4 -8.17 38.14 -9.54
N SER A 5 -9.47 37.85 -9.52
CA SER A 5 -10.02 36.58 -9.04
C SER A 5 -9.66 35.40 -9.94
N VAL A 6 -9.36 35.65 -11.22
CA VAL A 6 -8.94 34.60 -12.17
C VAL A 6 -7.45 34.30 -12.01
N GLN A 7 -6.64 35.33 -11.72
CA GLN A 7 -5.21 35.15 -11.45
C GLN A 7 -4.98 34.35 -10.17
N ASP A 8 -5.73 34.65 -9.10
CA ASP A 8 -5.66 33.92 -7.83
C ASP A 8 -5.94 32.43 -8.02
N THR A 9 -6.96 32.08 -8.83
CA THR A 9 -7.26 30.66 -9.14
C THR A 9 -6.20 29.97 -10.00
N LEU A 10 -5.48 30.74 -10.82
CA LEU A 10 -4.41 30.20 -11.66
C LEU A 10 -3.19 29.84 -10.79
N ASP A 11 -2.85 30.73 -9.85
CA ASP A 11 -1.74 30.56 -8.93
C ASP A 11 -2.00 29.39 -7.94
N GLU A 12 -3.25 29.22 -7.48
CA GLU A 12 -3.65 28.05 -6.68
C GLU A 12 -3.52 26.73 -7.47
N LEU A 13 -3.89 26.73 -8.76
CA LEU A 13 -3.77 25.55 -9.62
C LEU A 13 -2.29 25.19 -9.86
N GLU A 14 -1.42 26.19 -10.05
CA GLU A 14 0.02 26.02 -10.17
C GLU A 14 0.61 25.37 -8.89
N LEU A 15 0.20 25.88 -7.73
CA LEU A 15 0.63 25.34 -6.43
C LEU A 15 0.14 23.90 -6.22
N MET A 16 -1.09 23.58 -6.60
CA MET A 16 -1.61 22.20 -6.54
C MET A 16 -0.81 21.27 -7.43
N LYS A 17 -0.47 21.68 -8.66
CA LYS A 17 0.36 20.89 -9.58
C LYS A 17 1.75 20.62 -9.01
N GLN A 18 2.39 21.62 -8.40
CA GLN A 18 3.69 21.44 -7.74
C GLN A 18 3.61 20.43 -6.59
N ARG A 19 2.61 20.53 -5.72
CA ARG A 19 2.41 19.58 -4.61
C ARG A 19 2.16 18.15 -5.09
N LEU A 20 1.41 17.98 -6.18
CA LEU A 20 1.19 16.66 -6.77
C LEU A 20 2.51 16.04 -7.27
N ALA A 21 3.34 16.81 -7.99
CA ALA A 21 4.64 16.35 -8.46
C ALA A 21 5.59 15.97 -7.29
N GLU A 22 5.56 16.72 -6.19
CA GLU A 22 6.32 16.40 -4.98
C GLU A 22 5.84 15.09 -4.31
N LEU A 23 4.54 14.82 -4.32
CA LEU A 23 3.97 13.58 -3.78
C LEU A 23 4.33 12.37 -4.66
N GLU A 24 4.23 12.52 -5.98
CA GLU A 24 4.59 11.48 -6.94
C GLU A 24 6.07 11.10 -6.84
N THR A 25 6.96 12.08 -6.72
CA THR A 25 8.41 11.84 -6.55
C THR A 25 8.74 11.18 -5.23
N LYS A 26 8.12 11.60 -4.11
CA LYS A 26 8.26 10.92 -2.81
C LYS A 26 7.81 9.46 -2.89
N GLN A 27 6.66 9.19 -3.51
CA GLN A 27 6.15 7.84 -3.68
C GLN A 27 7.10 6.96 -4.49
N LYS A 28 7.64 7.48 -5.60
CA LYS A 28 8.60 6.76 -6.44
C LYS A 28 9.89 6.43 -5.68
N ASN A 29 10.42 7.36 -4.89
CA ASN A 29 11.63 7.13 -4.10
C ASN A 29 11.42 6.07 -3.01
N THR A 30 10.28 6.07 -2.31
CA THR A 30 9.94 5.03 -1.33
C THR A 30 9.81 3.65 -1.99
N LEU A 31 9.28 3.60 -3.21
CA LEU A 31 9.21 2.37 -3.99
C LEU A 31 10.61 1.87 -4.39
N GLU A 32 11.45 2.76 -4.91
CA GLU A 32 12.83 2.43 -5.31
C GLU A 32 13.68 1.95 -4.13
N GLU A 33 13.50 2.52 -2.92
CA GLU A 33 14.15 2.03 -1.69
C GLU A 33 13.73 0.58 -1.36
N TYR A 34 12.44 0.26 -1.55
CA TYR A 34 11.89 -1.08 -1.27
C TYR A 34 12.24 -2.13 -2.34
N THR A 35 12.48 -1.71 -3.60
CA THR A 35 12.82 -2.59 -4.73
C THR A 35 14.33 -2.82 -4.88
N THR A 36 15.16 -1.83 -4.54
CA THR A 36 16.63 -1.90 -4.72
C THR A 36 17.28 -2.84 -3.71
N ASP A 37 16.67 -3.03 -2.53
CA ASP A 37 16.99 -4.13 -1.65
C ASP A 37 16.43 -5.43 -2.26
N LYS A 38 17.32 -6.31 -2.74
CA LYS A 38 17.05 -7.64 -3.35
C LYS A 38 16.30 -8.65 -2.45
N ARG A 39 15.49 -8.20 -1.50
CA ARG A 39 14.83 -9.00 -0.45
C ARG A 39 13.35 -9.25 -0.71
N SER A 40 12.69 -8.43 -1.53
CA SER A 40 11.26 -8.62 -1.80
C SER A 40 11.04 -9.74 -2.82
N PRO A 41 10.16 -10.72 -2.57
CA PRO A 41 9.78 -11.73 -3.55
C PRO A 41 8.79 -11.21 -4.61
N PHE A 42 8.36 -9.95 -4.51
CA PHE A 42 7.34 -9.36 -5.38
C PHE A 42 7.95 -8.59 -6.55
N THR A 43 7.22 -8.60 -7.66
CA THR A 43 7.52 -7.81 -8.87
C THR A 43 7.27 -6.31 -8.64
N GLU A 44 7.86 -5.47 -9.49
CA GLU A 44 7.77 -4.01 -9.37
C GLU A 44 6.33 -3.49 -9.44
N ASP A 45 5.46 -4.10 -10.25
CA ASP A 45 4.05 -3.74 -10.38
C ASP A 45 3.26 -3.96 -9.09
N ILE A 46 3.56 -5.04 -8.36
CA ILE A 46 2.98 -5.31 -7.03
C ILE A 46 3.47 -4.26 -6.03
N LEU A 47 4.77 -3.96 -6.06
CA LEU A 47 5.39 -3.00 -5.15
C LEU A 47 4.90 -1.57 -5.40
N ALA A 48 4.69 -1.20 -6.67
CA ALA A 48 4.29 0.13 -7.10
C ALA A 48 2.86 0.51 -6.68
N LYS A 49 2.04 -0.47 -6.31
CA LYS A 49 0.67 -0.20 -5.86
C LYS A 49 0.70 0.58 -4.55
N PRO A 50 0.04 1.75 -4.48
CA PRO A 50 -0.03 2.51 -3.24
C PRO A 50 -0.77 1.70 -2.17
N LEU A 51 -0.21 1.67 -0.96
CA LEU A 51 -0.94 1.17 0.20
C LEU A 51 -2.10 2.13 0.51
N PRO A 52 -3.32 1.63 0.75
CA PRO A 52 -4.41 2.48 1.19
C PRO A 52 -4.04 3.15 2.52
N GLU A 53 -4.22 4.47 2.63
CA GLU A 53 -3.87 5.27 3.81
C GLU A 53 -4.59 4.78 5.09
N LYS A 54 -5.74 4.11 4.92
CA LYS A 54 -6.58 3.57 6.00
C LYS A 54 -6.56 2.05 6.09
N LEU A 55 -5.59 1.38 5.46
CA LEU A 55 -5.49 -0.07 5.57
C LEU A 55 -5.32 -0.45 7.04
N LYS A 56 -6.35 -1.07 7.61
CA LYS A 56 -6.29 -1.56 8.98
C LYS A 56 -5.47 -2.83 9.01
N MET A 57 -4.50 -2.87 9.90
CA MET A 57 -3.75 -4.10 10.17
C MET A 57 -4.75 -5.23 10.48
N PRO A 58 -4.60 -6.41 9.84
CA PRO A 58 -5.48 -7.52 10.12
C PRO A 58 -5.37 -7.88 11.60
N GLN A 59 -6.48 -7.84 12.33
CA GLN A 59 -6.58 -8.37 13.69
C GLN A 59 -6.76 -9.91 13.64
N LEU A 60 -6.08 -10.55 12.71
CA LEU A 60 -6.12 -11.99 12.50
C LEU A 60 -5.13 -12.65 13.47
N THR A 61 -5.50 -13.81 14.00
CA THR A 61 -4.53 -14.64 14.73
C THR A 61 -3.39 -14.99 13.79
N ASN A 62 -2.16 -14.79 14.24
CA ASN A 62 -0.98 -15.13 13.45
C ASN A 62 -1.00 -16.62 13.05
N TYR A 63 -0.58 -16.90 11.83
CA TYR A 63 -0.33 -18.25 11.38
C TYR A 63 0.96 -18.78 12.02
N GLU A 64 0.83 -19.85 12.79
CA GLU A 64 1.93 -20.61 13.39
C GLU A 64 1.85 -22.08 12.94
N ASP A 65 2.94 -22.82 13.14
CA ASP A 65 3.00 -24.25 12.83
C ASP A 65 1.84 -25.01 13.51
N GLY A 66 1.03 -25.70 12.71
CA GLY A 66 -0.13 -26.47 13.15
C GLY A 66 -1.49 -25.79 12.95
N ASN A 67 -1.52 -24.51 12.57
CA ASN A 67 -2.76 -23.85 12.15
C ASN A 67 -3.23 -24.38 10.80
N ASP A 68 -4.55 -24.43 10.58
CA ASP A 68 -5.13 -24.80 9.29
C ASP A 68 -4.75 -23.76 8.21
N PRO A 69 -3.96 -24.14 7.18
CA PRO A 69 -3.52 -23.21 6.15
C PRO A 69 -4.68 -22.67 5.31
N VAL A 70 -5.70 -23.51 5.04
CA VAL A 70 -6.84 -23.13 4.20
C VAL A 70 -7.71 -22.12 4.94
N GLY A 71 -8.10 -22.44 6.18
CA GLY A 71 -8.89 -21.52 7.01
C GLY A 71 -8.14 -20.23 7.35
N HIS A 72 -6.80 -20.22 7.38
CA HIS A 72 -6.04 -18.97 7.50
C HIS A 72 -6.14 -18.11 6.25
N LEU A 73 -5.96 -18.71 5.07
CA LEU A 73 -6.07 -18.00 3.79
C LEU A 73 -7.48 -17.44 3.57
N ASP A 74 -8.53 -18.19 3.89
CA ASP A 74 -9.92 -17.75 3.73
C ASP A 74 -10.24 -16.53 4.60
N ARG A 75 -9.80 -16.57 5.88
CA ARG A 75 -9.98 -15.46 6.82
C ARG A 75 -9.20 -14.23 6.38
N TYR A 76 -7.98 -14.42 5.90
CA TYR A 76 -7.15 -13.35 5.37
C TYR A 76 -7.79 -12.70 4.14
N THR A 77 -8.20 -13.50 3.17
CA THR A 77 -8.83 -13.03 1.93
C THR A 77 -10.11 -12.25 2.23
N SER A 78 -11.00 -12.80 3.07
CA SER A 78 -12.23 -12.13 3.49
C SER A 78 -11.97 -10.77 4.16
N TRP A 79 -10.92 -10.68 4.99
CA TRP A 79 -10.55 -9.42 5.65
C TRP A 79 -10.05 -8.38 4.64
N MET A 80 -9.21 -8.79 3.69
CA MET A 80 -8.64 -7.89 2.70
C MET A 80 -9.69 -7.37 1.71
N GLU A 81 -10.63 -8.21 1.31
CA GLU A 81 -11.80 -7.82 0.51
C GLU A 81 -12.64 -6.77 1.24
N LEU A 82 -12.89 -6.95 2.54
CA LEU A 82 -13.62 -5.97 3.37
C LEU A 82 -12.89 -4.61 3.45
N GLN A 83 -11.55 -4.61 3.39
CA GLN A 83 -10.77 -3.37 3.33
C GLN A 83 -10.73 -2.75 1.91
N GLY A 84 -11.30 -3.42 0.90
CA GLY A 84 -11.22 -2.99 -0.48
C GLY A 84 -9.80 -3.05 -1.04
N ALA A 85 -8.97 -3.96 -0.52
CA ALA A 85 -7.59 -4.10 -0.96
C ALA A 85 -7.52 -4.81 -2.32
N SER A 86 -6.67 -4.31 -3.22
CA SER A 86 -6.35 -5.00 -4.47
C SER A 86 -5.42 -6.19 -4.22
N ASP A 87 -5.39 -7.16 -5.13
CA ASP A 87 -4.52 -8.34 -5.10
C ASP A 87 -3.06 -8.03 -4.77
N ALA A 88 -2.48 -6.99 -5.35
CA ALA A 88 -1.11 -6.57 -5.05
C ALA A 88 -0.89 -6.22 -3.57
N ILE A 89 -1.87 -5.55 -2.94
CA ILE A 89 -1.83 -5.20 -1.53
C ILE A 89 -2.06 -6.44 -0.66
N MET A 90 -2.90 -7.38 -1.13
CA MET A 90 -3.03 -8.70 -0.50
C MET A 90 -1.70 -9.44 -0.49
N CYS A 91 -1.04 -9.59 -1.63
CA CYS A 91 0.27 -10.25 -1.69
C CYS A 91 1.28 -9.63 -0.71
N ARG A 92 1.41 -8.29 -0.71
CA ARG A 92 2.40 -7.58 0.12
C ARG A 92 2.16 -7.68 1.62
N THR A 93 0.91 -7.81 2.05
CA THR A 93 0.56 -7.77 3.48
C THR A 93 0.32 -9.15 4.06
N PHE A 94 0.18 -10.18 3.23
CA PHE A 94 0.01 -11.56 3.70
C PHE A 94 1.12 -12.01 4.65
N LEU A 95 2.36 -11.63 4.36
CA LEU A 95 3.53 -11.93 5.19
C LEU A 95 3.44 -11.36 6.61
N LEU A 96 2.65 -10.31 6.84
CA LEU A 96 2.42 -9.73 8.17
C LEU A 96 1.52 -10.61 9.05
N THR A 97 0.88 -11.63 8.48
CA THR A 97 0.03 -12.57 9.21
C THR A 97 0.79 -13.77 9.75
N PHE A 98 2.08 -13.90 9.45
CA PHE A 98 2.90 -15.00 9.95
C PHE A 98 3.45 -14.70 11.35
N GLY A 99 3.35 -15.68 12.24
CA GLY A 99 4.03 -15.64 13.53
C GLY A 99 5.53 -15.92 13.38
N ASN A 100 6.28 -15.65 14.45
CA ASN A 100 7.74 -15.82 14.48
C ASN A 100 8.24 -17.21 14.05
N ARG A 101 7.44 -18.26 14.26
CA ARG A 101 7.81 -19.64 13.89
C ARG A 101 7.68 -19.90 12.39
N ALA A 102 6.71 -19.26 11.72
CA ALA A 102 6.43 -19.43 10.30
C ALA A 102 7.27 -18.52 9.38
N MET A 103 7.92 -17.49 9.93
CA MET A 103 8.82 -16.58 9.18
C MET A 103 10.27 -17.06 9.06
N ARG A 104 10.59 -18.28 9.51
CA ARG A 104 11.96 -18.82 9.56
C ARG A 104 12.37 -19.57 8.31
#